data_AF-A0A1L9PYX1-F1
#
_entry.id   AF-A0A1L9PYX1-F1
#
_cell.length_a   1.000
_cell.length_b   1.000
_cell.length_c   1.000
_cell.angle_alpha   90.00
_cell.angle_beta   90.00
_cell.angle_gamma   90.00
#
_symmetry.space_group_name_H-M   'P 1'
#
loop_
_entity.id
_entity.type
_entity.pdbx_description
1 polymer ?
#
loop_
_entity_poly.entity_id
_entity_poly.type
_entity_poly.pdbx_seq_one_letter_code
_entity_poly.pdbx_strand_id
1 'polypeptide(L)'
;MSSQTPYPSPGTPPNTSFTIGWICLRSLDTLPSREMLDQTYGRNPITQRRDDKNAYNLGRIGRNNIVMAVLPADKPGRKPSMAMAAQIAADMKATFPNLKHGVLVTTGSGIPSERQDVRLGDVVVGTPDRNFRGVVRFEDVGAEGVVNQVKMGTSTQYSGLLVNVSNLLAADRKLGKVCKFHEILLALFRHWYPERKEEHLYQGSSNDRLFDAGYKHVDSRDQNCMACDLGTIASSDYPVTDPAVRQILEMKFGAKAIQVGDRNEHWDRYASAAAAAYARELLLPLGQLH
;
A
#
# COMPACT_ATOMS: atom_id res chain seq x y z
N MET A 1 -31.60 19.22 -22.17
CA MET A 1 -30.78 18.08 -21.72
C MET A 1 -30.65 18.18 -20.21
N SER A 2 -31.48 17.43 -19.48
CA SER A 2 -31.58 17.53 -18.02
C SER A 2 -30.35 16.90 -17.37
N SER A 3 -29.61 17.68 -16.60
CA SER A 3 -28.52 17.21 -15.75
C SER A 3 -29.07 16.25 -14.70
N GLN A 4 -28.83 14.96 -14.87
CA GLN A 4 -29.10 13.97 -13.82
C GLN A 4 -28.17 14.27 -12.64
N THR A 5 -28.73 14.77 -11.56
CA THR A 5 -28.11 14.73 -10.24
C THR A 5 -27.91 13.25 -9.86
N PRO A 6 -26.72 12.83 -9.38
CA PRO A 6 -26.51 11.46 -8.95
C PRO A 6 -27.24 11.26 -7.63
N TYR A 7 -28.47 10.73 -7.69
CA TYR A 7 -29.15 10.27 -6.49
C TYR A 7 -28.36 9.10 -5.89
N PRO A 8 -28.17 9.06 -4.55
CA PRO A 8 -27.57 7.90 -3.90
C PRO A 8 -28.38 6.64 -4.22
N SER A 9 -27.68 5.52 -4.39
CA SER A 9 -28.33 4.23 -4.62
C SER A 9 -29.27 3.92 -3.44
N PRO A 10 -30.47 3.34 -3.66
CA PRO A 10 -31.34 2.93 -2.56
C PRO A 10 -30.54 2.02 -1.60
N GLY A 11 -30.33 2.48 -0.37
CA GLY A 11 -29.55 1.75 0.65
C GLY A 11 -28.13 2.26 0.93
N THR A 12 -27.67 3.37 0.33
CA THR A 12 -26.40 3.99 0.74
C THR A 12 -26.54 4.61 2.15
N PRO A 13 -25.70 4.21 3.14
CA PRO A 13 -25.72 4.78 4.49
C PRO A 13 -25.40 6.29 4.51
N PRO A 14 -25.83 7.04 5.54
CA PRO A 14 -25.47 8.44 5.67
C PRO A 14 -23.95 8.62 5.80
N ASN A 15 -23.40 9.72 5.25
CA ASN A 15 -21.96 9.99 5.29
C ASN A 15 -21.39 9.95 6.73
N THR A 16 -22.18 10.32 7.74
CA THR A 16 -21.84 10.26 9.17
C THR A 16 -21.67 8.84 9.72
N SER A 17 -22.13 7.81 9.00
CA SER A 17 -21.98 6.42 9.42
C SER A 17 -20.64 5.80 9.01
N PHE A 18 -19.86 6.48 8.16
CA PHE A 18 -18.54 6.03 7.73
C PHE A 18 -17.48 6.51 8.73
N THR A 19 -16.65 5.57 9.19
CA THR A 19 -15.65 5.84 10.25
C THR A 19 -14.23 5.53 9.83
N ILE A 20 -14.05 4.84 8.70
CA ILE A 20 -12.74 4.41 8.20
C ILE A 20 -12.56 4.84 6.75
N GLY A 21 -11.48 5.57 6.49
CA GLY A 21 -11.00 5.88 5.16
C GLY A 21 -9.96 4.88 4.69
N TRP A 22 -10.05 4.46 3.44
CA TRP A 22 -9.06 3.60 2.79
C TRP A 22 -8.62 4.27 1.48
N ILE A 23 -7.33 4.59 1.36
CA ILE A 23 -6.78 5.25 0.19
C ILE A 23 -5.89 4.27 -0.58
N CYS A 24 -6.16 4.12 -1.87
CA CYS A 24 -5.32 3.37 -2.82
C CYS A 24 -4.46 4.35 -3.63
N LEU A 25 -3.14 4.16 -3.66
CA LEU A 25 -2.25 5.04 -4.42
C LEU A 25 -2.25 4.77 -5.93
N ARG A 26 -2.43 3.52 -6.35
CA ARG A 26 -2.39 3.13 -7.76
C ARG A 26 -3.74 2.53 -8.16
N SER A 27 -4.09 2.67 -9.44
CA SER A 27 -5.32 2.08 -9.97
C SER A 27 -5.38 0.57 -9.78
N LEU A 28 -4.22 -0.10 -9.85
CA LEU A 28 -4.12 -1.54 -9.67
C LEU A 28 -4.47 -2.01 -8.25
N ASP A 29 -4.35 -1.12 -7.26
CA ASP A 29 -4.71 -1.42 -5.86
C ASP A 29 -6.22 -1.36 -5.60
N THR A 30 -6.99 -0.81 -6.54
CA THR A 30 -8.42 -0.60 -6.38
C THR A 30 -9.21 -1.89 -6.38
N LEU A 31 -8.93 -2.79 -7.32
CA LEU A 31 -9.65 -4.06 -7.46
C LEU A 31 -9.48 -4.94 -6.22
N PRO A 32 -8.26 -5.32 -5.79
CA PRO A 32 -8.08 -6.11 -4.57
C PRO A 32 -8.71 -5.45 -3.34
N SER A 33 -8.58 -4.13 -3.20
CA SER A 33 -9.17 -3.41 -2.07
C SER A 33 -10.70 -3.48 -2.06
N ARG A 34 -11.36 -3.42 -3.22
CA ARG A 34 -12.81 -3.56 -3.34
C ARG A 34 -13.31 -4.95 -2.99
N GLU A 35 -12.57 -5.99 -3.38
CA GLU A 35 -12.90 -7.38 -3.05
C GLU A 35 -12.78 -7.69 -1.55
N MET A 36 -12.12 -6.83 -0.77
CA MET A 36 -12.04 -6.99 0.68
C MET A 36 -13.33 -6.57 1.42
N LEU A 37 -14.25 -5.91 0.73
CA LEU A 37 -15.53 -5.51 1.30
C LEU A 37 -16.47 -6.70 1.42
N ASP A 38 -17.13 -6.83 2.57
CA ASP A 38 -18.24 -7.78 2.75
C ASP A 38 -19.51 -7.31 2.02
N GLN A 39 -19.66 -6.00 1.85
CA GLN A 39 -20.79 -5.38 1.15
C GLN A 39 -20.35 -4.07 0.48
N THR A 40 -20.86 -3.82 -0.73
CA THR A 40 -20.68 -2.56 -1.45
C THR A 40 -21.98 -1.75 -1.44
N TYR A 41 -21.89 -0.46 -1.09
CA TYR A 41 -23.00 0.50 -1.04
C TYR A 41 -23.10 1.42 -2.26
N GLY A 42 -22.21 1.24 -3.24
CA GLY A 42 -22.12 2.05 -4.45
C GLY A 42 -20.96 3.06 -4.40
N ARG A 43 -21.04 4.09 -5.26
CA ARG A 43 -19.96 5.06 -5.48
C ARG A 43 -20.32 6.49 -5.10
N ASN A 44 -21.59 6.75 -4.84
CA ASN A 44 -22.12 8.08 -4.61
C ASN A 44 -22.39 8.26 -3.11
N PRO A 45 -21.64 9.10 -2.39
CA PRO A 45 -22.09 9.53 -1.07
C PRO A 45 -23.40 10.32 -1.18
N ILE A 46 -24.15 10.43 -0.07
CA ILE A 46 -25.41 11.18 -0.06
C ILE A 46 -25.16 12.65 -0.41
N THR A 47 -24.08 13.20 0.12
CA THR A 47 -23.59 14.53 -0.22
C THR A 47 -22.09 14.46 -0.52
N GLN A 48 -21.64 15.26 -1.48
CA GLN A 48 -20.22 15.46 -1.76
C GLN A 48 -20.00 16.96 -1.91
N ARG A 49 -18.94 17.49 -1.29
CA ARG A 49 -18.62 18.91 -1.44
C ARG A 49 -18.27 19.21 -2.90
N ARG A 50 -18.54 20.44 -3.35
CA ARG A 50 -18.31 20.84 -4.76
C ARG A 50 -16.83 20.82 -5.16
N ASP A 51 -15.95 21.10 -4.21
CA ASP A 51 -14.50 21.12 -4.34
C ASP A 51 -13.88 19.72 -4.26
N ASP A 52 -14.57 18.76 -3.62
CA ASP A 52 -14.17 17.36 -3.57
C ASP A 52 -14.36 16.71 -4.96
N LYS A 53 -13.25 16.46 -5.65
CA LYS A 53 -13.21 15.83 -6.98
C LYS A 53 -12.94 14.32 -6.92
N ASN A 54 -12.94 13.73 -5.74
CA ASN A 54 -12.62 12.32 -5.58
C ASN A 54 -13.79 11.45 -6.02
N ALA A 55 -13.46 10.26 -6.52
CA ALA A 55 -14.41 9.19 -6.75
C ALA A 55 -14.32 8.19 -5.59
N TYR A 56 -15.46 7.80 -5.05
CA TYR A 56 -15.52 6.91 -3.91
C TYR A 56 -16.03 5.52 -4.28
N ASN A 57 -15.61 4.51 -3.51
CA ASN A 57 -16.34 3.26 -3.36
C ASN A 57 -16.72 3.13 -1.89
N LEU A 58 -18.01 2.97 -1.62
CA LEU A 58 -18.56 2.86 -0.28
C LEU A 58 -18.86 1.40 0.01
N GLY A 59 -18.56 0.95 1.22
CA GLY A 59 -18.82 -0.43 1.60
C GLY A 59 -18.65 -0.70 3.08
N ARG A 60 -18.59 -1.99 3.43
CA ARG A 60 -18.46 -2.46 4.80
C ARG A 60 -17.46 -3.60 4.94
N ILE A 61 -16.70 -3.58 6.04
CA ILE A 61 -15.87 -4.70 6.52
C ILE A 61 -16.30 -5.02 7.95
N GLY A 62 -16.85 -6.21 8.18
CA GLY A 62 -17.47 -6.58 9.45
C GLY A 62 -18.58 -5.59 9.82
N ARG A 63 -18.36 -4.86 10.92
CA ARG A 63 -19.27 -3.80 11.40
C ARG A 63 -18.80 -2.38 11.04
N ASN A 64 -17.71 -2.24 10.30
CA ASN A 64 -17.12 -0.97 9.95
C ASN A 64 -17.57 -0.51 8.56
N ASN A 65 -18.16 0.68 8.46
CA ASN A 65 -18.42 1.31 7.17
C ASN A 65 -17.15 2.00 6.67
N ILE A 66 -16.73 1.62 5.47
CA ILE A 66 -15.48 2.03 4.84
C ILE A 66 -15.80 2.92 3.64
N VAL A 67 -15.10 4.06 3.54
CA VAL A 67 -15.03 4.85 2.30
C VAL A 67 -13.65 4.64 1.68
N MET A 68 -13.64 4.13 0.46
CA MET A 68 -12.45 3.98 -0.35
C MET A 68 -12.32 5.11 -1.37
N ALA A 69 -11.12 5.65 -1.50
CA ALA A 69 -10.75 6.56 -2.57
C ALA A 69 -9.49 6.03 -3.28
N VAL A 70 -9.39 6.34 -4.57
CA VAL A 70 -8.22 6.03 -5.39
C VAL A 70 -7.62 7.35 -5.82
N LEU A 71 -6.29 7.46 -5.79
CA LEU A 71 -5.63 8.63 -6.37
C LEU A 71 -6.01 8.76 -7.85
N PRO A 72 -6.13 9.99 -8.38
CA PRO A 72 -6.33 10.20 -9.81
C PRO A 72 -5.25 9.45 -10.58
N ALA A 73 -5.69 8.56 -11.47
CA ALA A 73 -4.83 7.60 -12.17
C ALA A 73 -3.58 8.25 -12.78
N ASP A 74 -2.55 7.41 -12.91
CA ASP A 74 -1.23 7.68 -13.48
C ASP A 74 -1.34 8.40 -14.84
N LYS A 75 -1.45 9.74 -14.82
CA LYS A 75 -1.23 10.51 -16.04
C LYS A 75 0.24 10.31 -16.42
N PRO A 76 0.55 10.09 -17.71
CA PRO A 76 1.95 10.04 -18.16
C PRO A 76 2.72 11.24 -17.58
N GLY A 77 3.76 10.96 -16.79
CA GLY A 77 4.59 11.99 -16.13
C GLY A 77 4.12 12.52 -14.77
N ARG A 78 2.97 12.07 -14.21
CA ARG A 78 2.51 12.47 -12.87
C ARG A 78 2.50 11.27 -11.92
N LYS A 79 3.51 11.18 -11.05
CA LYS A 79 3.63 10.10 -10.06
C LYS A 79 2.65 10.32 -8.89
N PRO A 80 2.04 9.26 -8.34
CA PRO A 80 1.34 9.33 -7.05
C PRO A 80 2.24 9.94 -5.99
N SER A 81 1.72 10.83 -5.15
CA SER A 81 2.50 11.45 -4.07
C SER A 81 1.73 11.48 -2.75
N MET A 82 2.44 11.61 -1.64
CA MET A 82 1.79 11.77 -0.34
C MET A 82 1.00 13.06 -0.20
N ALA A 83 1.42 14.12 -0.87
CA ALA A 83 0.65 15.35 -0.88
C ALA A 83 -0.74 15.13 -1.48
N MET A 84 -0.83 14.31 -2.54
CA MET A 84 -2.12 13.92 -3.11
C MET A 84 -2.94 13.04 -2.17
N ALA A 85 -2.31 12.03 -1.55
CA ALA A 85 -2.99 11.19 -0.57
C ALA A 85 -3.52 11.99 0.63
N ALA A 86 -2.74 12.96 1.12
CA ALA A 86 -3.13 13.87 2.19
C ALA A 86 -4.30 14.77 1.79
N GLN A 87 -4.29 15.30 0.55
CA GLN A 87 -5.41 16.07 0.03
C GLN A 87 -6.70 15.24 -0.05
N ILE A 88 -6.61 14.00 -0.56
CA ILE A 88 -7.75 13.07 -0.62
C ILE A 88 -8.26 12.77 0.79
N ALA A 89 -7.37 12.53 1.75
CA ALA A 89 -7.78 12.31 3.14
C ALA A 89 -8.49 13.52 3.74
N ALA A 90 -8.06 14.74 3.42
CA ALA A 90 -8.71 15.98 3.85
C ALA A 90 -10.10 16.14 3.22
N ASP A 91 -10.23 15.89 1.92
CA ASP A 91 -11.51 15.93 1.20
C ASP A 91 -12.48 14.86 1.73
N MET A 92 -11.99 13.63 1.94
CA MET A 92 -12.73 12.54 2.56
C MET A 92 -13.25 12.94 3.93
N LYS A 93 -12.42 13.52 4.79
CA LYS A 93 -12.83 13.97 6.13
C LYS A 93 -13.87 15.10 6.06
N ALA A 94 -13.79 15.95 5.05
CA ALA A 94 -14.76 17.01 4.83
C ALA A 94 -16.12 16.46 4.32
N THR A 95 -16.12 15.43 3.48
CA THR A 95 -17.34 14.77 2.96
C THR A 95 -17.93 13.76 3.95
N PHE A 96 -17.10 13.06 4.72
CA PHE A 96 -17.47 12.05 5.71
C PHE A 96 -16.96 12.50 7.10
N PRO A 97 -17.77 13.30 7.83
CA PRO A 97 -17.29 14.04 9.01
C PRO A 97 -16.89 13.16 10.20
N ASN A 98 -17.37 11.90 10.23
CA ASN A 98 -17.11 10.97 11.32
C ASN A 98 -15.97 9.99 11.04
N LEU A 99 -15.14 10.25 10.01
CA LEU A 99 -13.91 9.49 9.80
C LEU A 99 -12.97 9.61 11.01
N LYS A 100 -12.67 8.48 11.63
CA LYS A 100 -11.78 8.36 12.81
C LYS A 100 -10.44 7.74 12.45
N HIS A 101 -10.42 6.87 11.45
CA HIS A 101 -9.25 6.09 11.06
C HIS A 101 -9.02 6.19 9.56
N GLY A 102 -7.75 6.16 9.16
CA GLY A 102 -7.34 6.15 7.76
C GLY A 102 -6.26 5.11 7.56
N VAL A 103 -6.39 4.30 6.50
CA VAL A 103 -5.33 3.41 6.02
C VAL A 103 -4.94 3.82 4.60
N LEU A 104 -3.62 3.86 4.37
CA LEU A 104 -3.05 4.00 3.03
C LEU A 104 -2.54 2.63 2.63
N VAL A 105 -3.14 2.04 1.60
CA VAL A 105 -2.81 0.69 1.13
C VAL A 105 -2.30 0.79 -0.29
N THR A 106 -1.08 0.32 -0.49
CA THR A 106 -0.34 0.40 -1.75
C THR A 106 0.69 -0.71 -1.76
N THR A 107 1.15 -1.12 -2.93
CA THR A 107 2.44 -1.80 -3.00
C THR A 107 3.56 -0.78 -2.81
N GLY A 108 4.73 -1.31 -2.49
CA GLY A 108 5.95 -0.53 -2.45
C GLY A 108 7.14 -1.45 -2.69
N SER A 109 8.28 -0.81 -2.83
CA SER A 109 9.56 -1.46 -3.00
C SER A 109 10.25 -1.55 -1.65
N GLY A 110 10.73 -2.74 -1.29
CA GLY A 110 11.45 -2.97 -0.04
C GLY A 110 12.94 -2.72 -0.23
N ILE A 111 13.59 -2.21 0.83
CA ILE A 111 15.05 -2.15 0.91
C ILE A 111 15.47 -3.13 2.03
N PRO A 112 15.96 -4.32 1.70
CA PRO A 112 16.41 -5.28 2.70
C PRO A 112 17.69 -4.80 3.38
N SER A 113 17.80 -5.08 4.67
CA SER A 113 18.97 -4.85 5.51
C SER A 113 19.12 -6.00 6.50
N GLU A 114 20.27 -6.11 7.16
CA GLU A 114 20.48 -7.11 8.22
C GLU A 114 19.48 -6.96 9.38
N ARG A 115 19.02 -5.74 9.66
CA ARG A 115 18.07 -5.45 10.74
C ARG A 115 16.63 -5.69 10.35
N GLN A 116 16.30 -5.46 9.08
CA GLN A 116 14.96 -5.61 8.51
C GLN A 116 15.08 -6.22 7.13
N ASP A 117 14.86 -7.52 7.07
CA ASP A 117 14.98 -8.29 5.85
C ASP A 117 13.66 -8.30 5.07
N VAL A 118 13.30 -7.17 4.46
CA VAL A 118 12.06 -7.03 3.69
C VAL A 118 12.19 -7.75 2.35
N ARG A 119 11.27 -8.69 2.08
CA ARG A 119 11.24 -9.56 0.90
C ARG A 119 10.01 -9.31 0.03
N LEU A 120 10.03 -9.84 -1.19
CA LEU A 120 8.84 -9.77 -2.04
C LEU A 120 7.70 -10.55 -1.38
N GLY A 121 6.49 -9.98 -1.46
CA GLY A 121 5.31 -10.55 -0.81
C GLY A 121 5.15 -10.21 0.67
N ASP A 122 6.13 -9.57 1.31
CA ASP A 122 5.96 -9.06 2.66
C ASP A 122 4.97 -7.89 2.68
N VAL A 123 4.15 -7.84 3.74
CA VAL A 123 3.33 -6.66 4.05
C VAL A 123 4.02 -5.88 5.16
N VAL A 124 4.52 -4.70 4.81
CA VAL A 124 5.16 -3.78 5.76
C VAL A 124 4.12 -2.85 6.36
N VAL A 125 4.07 -2.79 7.69
CA VAL A 125 3.16 -1.91 8.44
C VAL A 125 3.95 -0.77 9.05
N GLY A 126 3.59 0.47 8.70
CA GLY A 126 4.20 1.66 9.26
C GLY A 126 3.81 1.88 10.72
N THR A 127 4.63 1.37 11.65
CA THR A 127 4.51 1.67 13.08
C THR A 127 5.51 2.74 13.48
N PRO A 128 5.11 3.78 14.24
CA PRO A 128 6.06 4.79 14.71
C PRO A 128 7.04 4.19 15.74
N ASP A 129 8.30 4.59 15.66
CA ASP A 129 9.36 4.29 16.63
C ASP A 129 10.07 5.57 17.12
N ARG A 130 11.21 5.43 17.81
CA ARG A 130 11.97 6.57 18.36
C ARG A 130 12.59 7.47 17.29
N ASN A 131 12.95 6.90 16.14
CA ASN A 131 13.74 7.53 15.09
C ASN A 131 12.88 7.90 13.88
N PHE A 132 11.83 7.13 13.62
CA PHE A 132 10.98 7.22 12.45
C PHE A 132 9.53 7.21 12.86
N ARG A 133 8.75 8.06 12.21
CA ARG A 133 7.32 8.11 12.49
C ARG A 133 6.56 7.03 11.71
N GLY A 134 7.17 6.07 11.02
CA GLY A 134 6.47 5.05 10.21
C GLY A 134 7.34 4.57 9.04
N VAL A 135 6.72 4.16 7.92
CA VAL A 135 7.45 3.78 6.69
C VAL A 135 8.17 5.01 6.12
N VAL A 136 9.48 4.90 5.91
CA VAL A 136 10.31 5.91 5.24
C VAL A 136 10.33 5.61 3.75
N ARG A 137 9.89 6.56 2.91
CA ARG A 137 10.02 6.40 1.47
C ARG A 137 11.34 6.94 0.97
N PHE A 138 11.84 6.30 -0.07
CA PHE A 138 13.08 6.70 -0.71
C PHE A 138 13.05 8.15 -1.23
N GLU A 139 11.91 8.63 -1.75
CA GLU A 139 11.74 10.01 -2.21
C GLU A 139 11.93 11.07 -1.11
N ASP A 140 11.91 10.66 0.17
CA ASP A 140 12.19 11.53 1.32
C ASP A 140 13.70 11.70 1.58
N VAL A 141 14.55 10.93 0.87
CA VAL A 141 16.02 10.97 0.92
C VAL A 141 16.52 11.81 -0.26
N GLY A 142 16.85 13.07 -0.02
CA GLY A 142 17.30 14.00 -1.06
C GLY A 142 18.61 13.54 -1.75
N ALA A 143 18.85 14.06 -2.96
CA ALA A 143 19.98 13.70 -3.84
C ALA A 143 21.38 13.94 -3.24
N GLU A 144 21.51 14.75 -2.18
CA GLU A 144 22.81 15.07 -1.56
C GLU A 144 23.16 14.20 -0.34
N GLY A 145 22.46 13.08 -0.11
CA GLY A 145 22.74 12.21 1.04
C GLY A 145 22.46 12.83 2.40
N VAL A 146 22.04 14.08 2.43
CA VAL A 146 21.12 14.58 3.42
C VAL A 146 19.85 13.76 3.21
N VAL A 147 19.62 12.79 4.09
CA VAL A 147 18.25 12.44 4.47
C VAL A 147 17.73 13.80 4.88
N ASN A 148 17.10 14.54 3.95
CA ASN A 148 16.45 15.82 4.23
C ASN A 148 15.67 15.47 5.47
N GLN A 149 16.14 15.95 6.64
CA GLN A 149 15.65 15.56 7.97
C GLN A 149 14.20 15.21 7.73
N VAL A 150 13.81 13.93 7.73
CA VAL A 150 12.48 13.52 7.20
C VAL A 150 11.54 14.52 7.83
N LYS A 151 11.07 15.52 7.05
CA LYS A 151 10.79 16.83 7.65
C LYS A 151 9.62 16.55 8.52
N MET A 152 9.88 16.40 9.83
CA MET A 152 9.04 15.58 10.69
C MET A 152 7.77 16.37 10.78
N GLY A 153 6.83 16.03 9.89
CA GLY A 153 5.58 16.74 9.78
C GLY A 153 4.98 16.68 11.17
N THR A 154 4.68 17.83 11.71
CA THR A 154 4.22 18.05 13.09
C THR A 154 2.85 17.42 13.38
N SER A 155 2.39 16.45 12.59
CA SER A 155 1.10 15.79 12.81
C SER A 155 1.33 14.37 13.29
N THR A 156 1.41 14.22 14.61
CA THR A 156 0.89 13.03 15.29
C THR A 156 -0.54 12.81 14.80
N GLN A 157 -0.81 11.73 14.07
CA GLN A 157 -2.12 11.07 14.10
C GLN A 157 -2.08 9.69 13.42
N TYR A 158 -1.15 8.84 13.88
CA TYR A 158 -1.43 7.41 13.78
C TYR A 158 -2.68 7.13 14.60
N SER A 159 -3.57 6.30 14.07
CA SER A 159 -4.58 5.71 14.92
C SER A 159 -3.87 4.78 15.91
N GLY A 160 -3.76 5.20 17.17
CA GLY A 160 -3.19 4.36 18.23
C GLY A 160 -3.91 3.01 18.33
N LEU A 161 -5.21 3.00 18.01
CA LEU A 161 -5.98 1.76 17.90
C LEU A 161 -5.48 0.85 16.78
N LEU A 162 -5.24 1.37 15.57
CA LEU A 162 -4.71 0.58 14.46
C LEU A 162 -3.32 0.01 14.80
N VAL A 163 -2.46 0.81 15.45
CA VAL A 163 -1.13 0.38 15.90
C VAL A 163 -1.25 -0.76 16.93
N ASN A 164 -2.15 -0.64 17.89
CA ASN A 164 -2.38 -1.67 18.89
C ASN A 164 -2.90 -2.97 18.26
N VAL A 165 -3.85 -2.89 17.33
CA VAL A 165 -4.33 -4.06 16.59
C VAL A 165 -3.21 -4.69 15.77
N SER A 166 -2.37 -3.91 15.09
CA SER A 166 -1.23 -4.47 14.35
C SER A 166 -0.23 -5.18 15.26
N ASN A 167 0.00 -4.67 16.47
CA ASN A 167 0.87 -5.31 17.46
C ASN A 167 0.29 -6.64 17.96
N LEU A 168 -1.03 -6.70 18.20
CA LEU A 168 -1.71 -7.94 18.58
C LEU A 168 -1.63 -9.00 17.47
N LEU A 169 -1.88 -8.60 16.22
CA LEU A 169 -1.72 -9.50 15.08
C LEU A 169 -0.27 -9.99 14.94
N ALA A 170 0.72 -9.13 15.15
CA ALA A 170 2.13 -9.52 15.14
C ALA A 170 2.47 -10.50 16.29
N ALA A 171 1.90 -10.31 17.49
CA ALA A 171 2.08 -11.23 18.61
C ALA A 171 1.43 -12.59 18.33
N ASP A 172 0.22 -12.61 17.77
CA ASP A 172 -0.48 -13.83 17.37
C ASP A 172 0.32 -14.65 16.35
N ARG A 173 0.99 -13.99 15.40
CA ARG A 173 1.91 -14.63 14.44
C ARG A 173 3.11 -15.28 15.14
N LYS A 174 3.70 -14.62 16.13
CA LYS A 174 4.80 -15.19 16.92
C LYS A 174 4.39 -16.41 17.73
N LEU A 175 3.10 -16.50 18.09
CA LEU A 175 2.51 -17.66 18.76
C LEU A 175 2.10 -18.78 17.78
N GLY A 176 2.38 -18.62 16.47
CA GLY A 176 2.04 -19.61 15.45
C GLY A 176 0.54 -19.67 15.13
N LYS A 177 -0.25 -18.66 15.51
CA LYS A 177 -1.66 -18.60 15.09
C LYS A 177 -1.75 -18.35 13.59
N VAL A 178 -2.81 -18.90 12.99
CA VAL A 178 -3.06 -18.76 11.55
C VAL A 178 -3.27 -17.29 11.18
N CYS A 179 -2.52 -16.83 10.17
CA CYS A 179 -2.69 -15.51 9.57
C CYS A 179 -3.98 -15.46 8.74
N LYS A 180 -4.99 -14.69 9.16
CA LYS A 180 -6.24 -14.58 8.39
C LYS A 180 -6.03 -13.91 7.06
N PHE A 181 -5.08 -12.97 6.95
CA PHE A 181 -4.80 -12.34 5.66
C PHE A 181 -4.34 -13.36 4.61
N HIS A 182 -3.59 -14.39 5.01
CA HIS A 182 -3.14 -15.42 4.07
C HIS A 182 -4.33 -16.25 3.57
N GLU A 183 -5.26 -16.62 4.46
CA GLU A 183 -6.50 -17.30 4.07
C GLU A 183 -7.36 -16.45 3.13
N ILE A 184 -7.53 -15.17 3.45
CA ILE A 184 -8.27 -14.19 2.62
C ILE A 184 -7.63 -14.10 1.23
N LEU A 185 -6.30 -14.01 1.19
CA LEU A 185 -5.53 -13.92 -0.06
C LEU A 185 -5.73 -15.17 -0.92
N LEU A 186 -5.56 -16.36 -0.34
CA LEU A 186 -5.77 -17.62 -1.05
C LEU A 186 -7.20 -17.76 -1.57
N ALA A 187 -8.21 -17.36 -0.78
CA ALA A 187 -9.61 -17.39 -1.20
C ALA A 187 -9.87 -16.45 -2.39
N LEU A 188 -9.33 -15.23 -2.34
CA LEU A 188 -9.43 -14.26 -3.43
C LEU A 188 -8.81 -14.79 -4.73
N PHE A 189 -7.62 -15.37 -4.63
CA PHE A 189 -6.93 -15.89 -5.78
C PHE A 189 -7.61 -17.10 -6.42
N ARG A 190 -8.17 -18.02 -5.61
CA ARG A 190 -9.00 -19.11 -6.13
C ARG A 190 -10.23 -18.59 -6.88
N HIS A 191 -10.79 -17.47 -6.45
CA HIS A 191 -11.91 -16.84 -7.14
C HIS A 191 -11.49 -16.18 -8.47
N TRP A 192 -10.38 -15.44 -8.48
CA TRP A 192 -9.90 -14.73 -9.67
C TRP A 192 -9.28 -15.65 -10.73
N TYR A 193 -8.64 -16.74 -10.30
CA TYR A 193 -7.92 -17.66 -11.17
C TYR A 193 -8.24 -19.12 -10.83
N PRO A 194 -9.50 -19.56 -11.03
CA PRO A 194 -9.94 -20.90 -10.63
C PRO A 194 -9.18 -22.04 -11.33
N GLU A 195 -8.59 -21.77 -12.50
CA GLU A 195 -7.81 -22.74 -13.28
C GLU A 195 -6.31 -22.76 -12.92
N ARG A 196 -5.82 -21.81 -12.12
CA ARG A 196 -4.40 -21.77 -11.73
C ARG A 196 -4.20 -22.50 -10.41
N LYS A 197 -3.31 -23.51 -10.41
CA LYS A 197 -2.82 -24.13 -9.17
C LYS A 197 -2.03 -23.11 -8.33
N GLU A 198 -2.02 -23.31 -7.01
CA GLU A 198 -1.42 -22.42 -5.97
C GLU A 198 0.05 -22.01 -6.25
N GLU A 199 0.71 -22.71 -7.15
CA GLU A 199 2.07 -22.55 -7.67
C GLU A 199 2.41 -21.14 -8.21
N HIS A 200 1.42 -20.26 -8.42
CA HIS A 200 1.60 -18.91 -8.99
C HIS A 200 1.32 -17.77 -8.01
N LEU A 201 1.00 -18.07 -6.75
CA LEU A 201 0.54 -17.06 -5.79
C LEU A 201 1.75 -16.34 -5.18
N TYR A 202 2.58 -17.06 -4.45
CA TYR A 202 3.84 -16.59 -3.93
C TYR A 202 4.96 -17.44 -4.53
N GLN A 203 5.86 -16.83 -5.31
CA GLN A 203 6.93 -17.59 -5.96
C GLN A 203 8.02 -18.04 -4.96
N GLY A 204 7.94 -17.64 -3.69
CA GLY A 204 8.95 -17.96 -2.68
C GLY A 204 10.14 -17.01 -2.73
N SER A 205 10.78 -16.80 -1.57
CA SER A 205 11.96 -15.96 -1.44
C SER A 205 13.17 -16.47 -2.22
N SER A 206 13.18 -17.72 -2.67
CA SER A 206 14.19 -18.25 -3.61
C SER A 206 14.09 -17.64 -5.01
N ASN A 207 12.92 -17.09 -5.35
CA ASN A 207 12.68 -16.33 -6.58
C ASN A 207 12.72 -14.83 -6.33
N ASP A 208 12.92 -14.39 -5.08
CA ASP A 208 13.43 -13.04 -4.84
C ASP A 208 14.78 -13.02 -5.47
N ARG A 209 14.98 -11.98 -6.22
CA ARG A 209 16.25 -11.75 -6.78
C ARG A 209 16.79 -10.46 -5.96
N LEU A 210 18.10 -10.19 -5.69
CA LEU A 210 18.75 -9.01 -5.03
C LEU A 210 20.21 -8.68 -5.52
N PHE A 211 20.53 -7.44 -5.92
CA PHE A 211 21.89 -7.07 -6.33
C PHE A 211 22.75 -6.53 -5.17
N ASP A 212 24.08 -6.61 -5.30
CA ASP A 212 25.00 -5.88 -4.43
C ASP A 212 24.93 -4.37 -4.71
N ALA A 213 25.08 -3.54 -3.67
CA ALA A 213 24.97 -2.09 -3.80
C ALA A 213 26.00 -1.49 -4.78
N GLY A 214 27.20 -2.09 -4.87
CA GLY A 214 28.27 -1.69 -5.76
C GLY A 214 28.20 -2.30 -7.17
N TYR A 215 27.18 -3.12 -7.47
CA TYR A 215 27.08 -3.81 -8.76
C TYR A 215 26.88 -2.83 -9.92
N LYS A 216 27.78 -2.92 -10.92
CA LYS A 216 27.70 -2.13 -12.15
C LYS A 216 26.91 -2.89 -13.21
N HIS A 217 25.73 -2.39 -13.55
CA HIS A 217 24.91 -3.00 -14.59
C HIS A 217 25.56 -2.84 -15.98
N VAL A 218 25.48 -3.90 -16.77
CA VAL A 218 26.14 -4.04 -18.09
C VAL A 218 25.66 -2.98 -19.08
N ASP A 219 24.37 -2.62 -19.04
CA ASP A 219 23.80 -1.50 -19.79
C ASP A 219 22.83 -0.72 -18.89
N SER A 220 23.09 0.57 -18.72
CA SER A 220 22.23 1.48 -17.94
C SER A 220 20.91 1.80 -18.65
N ARG A 221 20.78 1.48 -19.95
CA ARG A 221 19.55 1.59 -20.75
C ARG A 221 18.75 0.28 -20.80
N ASP A 222 19.35 -0.84 -20.42
CA ASP A 222 18.63 -2.10 -20.24
C ASP A 222 17.79 -2.00 -18.97
N GLN A 223 16.52 -1.63 -19.17
CA GLN A 223 15.50 -1.57 -18.12
C GLN A 223 15.27 -2.93 -17.46
N ASN A 224 15.82 -4.03 -18.00
CA ASN A 224 15.49 -5.41 -17.66
C ASN A 224 16.68 -6.15 -17.06
N CYS A 225 17.88 -5.58 -17.17
CA CYS A 225 19.14 -6.17 -16.73
C CYS A 225 19.30 -7.63 -17.18
N MET A 226 18.75 -8.00 -18.35
CA MET A 226 18.76 -9.39 -18.85
C MET A 226 20.18 -9.82 -19.26
N ALA A 227 21.02 -8.85 -19.62
CA ALA A 227 22.42 -9.06 -19.96
C ALA A 227 23.38 -8.98 -18.75
N CYS A 228 22.86 -8.70 -17.55
CA CYS A 228 23.67 -8.69 -16.33
C CYS A 228 23.95 -10.12 -15.88
N ASP A 229 25.21 -10.40 -15.53
CA ASP A 229 25.61 -11.70 -14.98
C ASP A 229 24.79 -11.96 -13.71
N LEU A 230 24.05 -13.07 -13.70
CA LEU A 230 22.95 -13.31 -12.75
C LEU A 230 23.46 -13.40 -11.31
N GLY A 231 23.39 -12.27 -10.61
CA GLY A 231 22.99 -12.27 -9.22
C GLY A 231 21.46 -12.29 -9.11
N THR A 232 21.00 -12.53 -7.90
CA THR A 232 19.65 -12.28 -7.42
C THR A 232 19.30 -10.79 -7.96
N ILE A 233 18.11 -10.45 -8.51
CA ILE A 233 17.36 -9.14 -8.83
C ILE A 233 16.10 -8.68 -7.95
N ALA A 234 16.10 -7.56 -7.23
CA ALA A 234 14.93 -7.16 -6.38
C ALA A 234 13.85 -6.39 -7.17
N SER A 235 12.66 -6.13 -6.60
CA SER A 235 11.51 -5.47 -7.27
C SER A 235 11.20 -4.06 -6.75
N SER A 236 10.98 -3.10 -7.67
CA SER A 236 10.69 -1.69 -7.43
C SER A 236 9.96 -1.08 -8.62
N ASP A 237 9.06 -0.13 -8.35
CA ASP A 237 8.32 0.64 -9.36
C ASP A 237 9.25 1.63 -10.10
N TYR A 238 10.36 2.03 -9.47
CA TYR A 238 11.41 2.87 -10.05
C TYR A 238 12.79 2.40 -9.60
N PRO A 239 13.74 2.13 -10.52
CA PRO A 239 15.09 1.79 -10.13
C PRO A 239 15.77 2.98 -9.44
N VAL A 240 16.44 2.73 -8.31
CA VAL A 240 17.36 3.71 -7.73
C VAL A 240 18.64 3.67 -8.57
N THR A 241 18.69 4.44 -9.66
CA THR A 241 19.79 4.37 -10.64
C THR A 241 21.05 5.14 -10.22
N ASP A 242 20.93 6.09 -9.30
CA ASP A 242 22.03 6.94 -8.88
C ASP A 242 23.00 6.20 -7.94
N PRO A 243 24.27 5.96 -8.34
CA PRO A 243 25.23 5.24 -7.51
C PRO A 243 25.56 5.92 -6.17
N ALA A 244 25.54 7.26 -6.11
CA ALA A 244 25.82 7.98 -4.87
C ALA A 244 24.70 7.71 -3.85
N VAL A 245 23.46 7.72 -4.33
CA VAL A 245 22.29 7.37 -3.52
C VAL A 245 22.37 5.93 -2.99
N ARG A 246 22.76 4.96 -3.83
CA ARG A 246 22.94 3.56 -3.41
C ARG A 246 23.94 3.44 -2.26
N GLN A 247 25.07 4.11 -2.40
CA GLN A 247 26.12 4.15 -1.39
C GLN A 247 25.62 4.79 -0.08
N ILE A 248 24.81 5.85 -0.15
CA ILE A 248 24.22 6.47 1.04
C ILE A 248 23.27 5.50 1.76
N LEU A 249 22.43 4.77 1.01
CA LEU A 249 21.50 3.80 1.58
C LEU A 249 22.27 2.68 2.29
N GLU A 250 23.32 2.17 1.65
CA GLU A 250 24.22 1.17 2.23
C GLU A 250 24.88 1.68 3.52
N MET A 251 25.52 2.86 3.46
CA MET A 251 26.22 3.44 4.60
C MET A 251 25.28 3.75 5.79
N LYS A 252 24.06 4.23 5.53
CA LYS A 252 23.13 4.66 6.59
C LYS A 252 22.26 3.54 7.13
N PHE A 253 21.87 2.59 6.28
CA PHE A 253 20.86 1.58 6.61
C PHE A 253 21.38 0.14 6.47
N GLY A 254 22.64 -0.07 6.07
CA GLY A 254 23.15 -1.39 5.70
C GLY A 254 22.40 -2.00 4.51
N ALA A 255 21.80 -1.13 3.68
CA ALA A 255 20.94 -1.51 2.59
C ALA A 255 21.74 -1.98 1.38
N LYS A 256 21.41 -3.15 0.83
CA LYS A 256 21.88 -3.54 -0.49
C LYS A 256 21.00 -2.85 -1.53
N ALA A 257 21.60 -2.05 -2.41
CA ALA A 257 20.84 -1.22 -3.32
C ALA A 257 20.24 -2.00 -4.49
N ILE A 258 19.05 -1.59 -4.89
CA ILE A 258 18.19 -2.35 -5.79
C ILE A 258 17.95 -1.56 -7.08
N GLN A 259 18.42 -2.12 -8.19
CA GLN A 259 17.94 -1.79 -9.53
C GLN A 259 17.08 -2.95 -10.02
N VAL A 260 15.98 -2.60 -10.67
CA VAL A 260 14.96 -3.56 -11.07
C VAL A 260 14.87 -3.56 -12.57
N GLY A 261 14.94 -4.79 -13.09
CA GLY A 261 14.56 -5.17 -14.43
C GLY A 261 13.04 -5.17 -14.59
N ASP A 262 12.47 -4.68 -15.70
CA ASP A 262 11.04 -4.53 -16.05
C ASP A 262 9.97 -5.02 -15.06
N ARG A 263 8.95 -4.17 -14.90
CA ARG A 263 7.73 -4.38 -14.10
C ARG A 263 7.14 -5.79 -14.31
N ASN A 264 7.29 -6.69 -13.34
CA ASN A 264 6.57 -7.96 -13.36
C ASN A 264 5.12 -7.71 -12.92
N GLU A 265 4.24 -7.48 -13.90
CA GLU A 265 2.81 -7.20 -13.66
C GLU A 265 2.12 -8.27 -12.80
N HIS A 266 2.60 -9.52 -12.80
CA HIS A 266 2.05 -10.57 -11.95
C HIS A 266 2.36 -10.34 -10.47
N TRP A 267 3.57 -9.87 -10.15
CA TRP A 267 3.98 -9.54 -8.78
C TRP A 267 3.24 -8.34 -8.22
N ASP A 268 3.02 -7.31 -9.03
CA ASP A 268 2.25 -6.13 -8.63
C ASP A 268 0.84 -6.50 -8.17
N ARG A 269 0.18 -7.39 -8.91
CA ARG A 269 -1.17 -7.88 -8.56
C ARG A 269 -1.16 -8.69 -7.26
N TYR A 270 -0.17 -9.55 -7.07
CA TYR A 270 -0.03 -10.30 -5.81
C TYR A 270 0.26 -9.42 -4.61
N ALA A 271 1.27 -8.55 -4.70
CA ALA A 271 1.63 -7.63 -3.63
C ALA A 271 0.44 -6.74 -3.24
N SER A 272 -0.32 -6.27 -4.23
CA SER A 272 -1.50 -5.45 -4.01
C SER A 272 -2.62 -6.21 -3.31
N ALA A 273 -2.89 -7.44 -3.76
CA ALA A 273 -3.85 -8.33 -3.10
C ALA A 273 -3.44 -8.67 -1.66
N ALA A 274 -2.15 -8.93 -1.42
CA ALA A 274 -1.63 -9.23 -0.09
C ALA A 274 -1.78 -8.02 0.86
N ALA A 275 -1.43 -6.82 0.39
CA ALA A 275 -1.60 -5.59 1.16
C ALA A 275 -3.08 -5.33 1.49
N ALA A 276 -3.99 -5.53 0.52
CA ALA A 276 -5.43 -5.40 0.74
C ALA A 276 -5.96 -6.44 1.74
N ALA A 277 -5.55 -7.71 1.62
CA ALA A 277 -5.93 -8.77 2.54
C ALA A 277 -5.49 -8.47 3.98
N TYR A 278 -4.27 -7.95 4.16
CA TYR A 278 -3.80 -7.53 5.47
C TYR A 278 -4.61 -6.36 6.01
N ALA A 279 -4.90 -5.36 5.19
CA ALA A 279 -5.72 -4.23 5.60
C ALA A 279 -7.12 -4.69 6.05
N ARG A 280 -7.72 -5.69 5.37
CA ARG A 280 -8.96 -6.32 5.84
C ARG A 280 -8.79 -6.95 7.23
N GLU A 281 -7.78 -7.79 7.42
CA GLU A 281 -7.49 -8.42 8.72
C GLU A 281 -7.32 -7.37 9.84
N LEU A 282 -6.63 -6.27 9.54
CA LEU A 282 -6.40 -5.15 10.46
C LEU A 282 -7.71 -4.43 10.85
N LEU A 283 -8.63 -4.24 9.90
CA LEU A 283 -9.85 -3.47 10.11
C LEU A 283 -10.98 -4.28 10.76
N LEU A 284 -10.99 -5.61 10.57
CA LEU A 284 -12.05 -6.49 11.08
C LEU A 284 -12.36 -6.32 12.58
N PRO A 285 -11.38 -6.25 13.51
CA PRO A 285 -11.66 -6.15 14.95
C PRO A 285 -12.25 -4.81 15.39
N LEU A 286 -12.07 -3.74 14.61
CA LEU A 286 -12.38 -2.36 15.06
C LEU A 286 -13.87 -2.14 15.36
N GLY A 287 -14.75 -2.81 14.61
CA GLY A 287 -16.20 -2.69 14.78
C GLY A 287 -16.75 -3.50 15.96
N GLN A 288 -15.89 -4.23 16.68
CA GLN A 288 -16.23 -4.97 17.89
C GLN A 288 -15.82 -4.21 19.17
N LEU A 289 -15.00 -3.16 19.04
CA LEU A 289 -14.43 -2.38 20.16
C LEU A 289 -15.26 -1.13 20.51
N HIS A 290 -16.40 -0.95 19.83
CA HIS A 290 -17.38 0.12 20.02
C HIS A 290 -18.78 -0.48 20.13
#